data_AF-A0A7Y3ERN0-F1
#
_entry.id   AF-A0A7Y3ERN0-F1
#
_cell.length_a   1.000
_cell.length_b   1.000
_cell.length_c   1.000
_cell.angle_alpha   90.00
_cell.angle_beta   90.00
_cell.angle_gamma   90.00
#
_symmetry.space_group_name_H-M   'P 1'
#
loop_
_entity.id
_entity.type
_entity.pdbx_description
1 polymer ?
#
loop_
_entity_poly.entity_id
_entity_poly.type
_entity_poly.pdbx_seq_one_letter_code
_entity_poly.pdbx_strand_id
1 'polypeptide(L)'
;MKFKYFSILFFLFLTQDICGQDSLNMIRIAQWDPPGMPVHSGVTYNDVWGYTASDSSEYAILGNVDSILVIDVSDCYNPVRIFGFDGGNSTVWRDFKTYNDYLYAVCDNCSEGLHIFDMSGLPSNPVTHVLSTTAFFTKAHNIFIDTTSARLYAVGSNTALEGMVVLDISTPDNPTLLDNIHLDQEAGEPSENYYIHDVYVKNDTAYASHGYLGYYVWDMTNLDSIELLGDYNSPGYNHSSWNHDSGTFAYYAEEIPLG
;
A
#
# COMPACT_ATOMS: atom_id res chain seq x y z
N MET A 1 -53.37 -14.41 -62.66
CA MET A 1 -52.06 -13.72 -62.50
C MET A 1 -51.89 -13.43 -61.02
N LYS A 2 -50.95 -14.10 -60.33
CA LYS A 2 -50.79 -14.04 -58.86
C LYS A 2 -49.92 -12.84 -58.47
N PHE A 3 -50.44 -11.94 -57.65
CA PHE A 3 -49.65 -10.91 -56.96
C PHE A 3 -48.81 -11.57 -55.85
N LYS A 4 -47.50 -11.31 -55.84
CA LYS A 4 -46.60 -11.73 -54.75
C LYS A 4 -46.40 -10.55 -53.80
N TYR A 5 -46.76 -10.74 -52.53
CA TYR A 5 -46.49 -9.82 -51.44
C TYR A 5 -44.99 -9.87 -51.08
N PHE A 6 -44.38 -8.71 -50.89
CA PHE A 6 -43.00 -8.56 -50.42
C PHE A 6 -43.06 -8.29 -48.92
N SER A 7 -42.55 -9.21 -48.09
CA SER A 7 -42.39 -8.99 -46.65
C SER A 7 -40.99 -8.45 -46.37
N ILE A 8 -40.91 -7.25 -45.79
CA ILE A 8 -39.66 -6.67 -45.30
C ILE A 8 -39.51 -7.11 -43.84
N LEU A 9 -38.47 -7.89 -43.54
CA LEU A 9 -38.12 -8.31 -42.18
C LEU A 9 -37.27 -7.20 -41.53
N PHE A 10 -37.78 -6.61 -40.45
CA PHE A 10 -37.06 -5.58 -39.67
C PHE A 10 -36.21 -6.29 -38.61
N PHE A 11 -34.89 -6.26 -38.73
CA PHE A 11 -33.98 -6.79 -37.70
C PHE A 11 -33.80 -5.74 -36.60
N LEU A 12 -34.30 -6.01 -35.39
CA LEU A 12 -33.91 -5.27 -34.19
C LEU A 12 -32.48 -5.68 -33.82
N PHE A 13 -31.54 -4.74 -33.90
CA PHE A 13 -30.20 -4.90 -33.33
C PHE A 13 -30.28 -4.66 -31.82
N LEU A 14 -30.13 -5.73 -31.04
CA LEU A 14 -29.77 -5.66 -29.62
C LEU A 14 -28.30 -5.24 -29.54
N THR A 15 -28.04 -4.01 -29.09
CA THR A 15 -26.69 -3.56 -28.75
C THR A 15 -26.29 -4.23 -27.44
N GLN A 16 -25.43 -5.25 -27.53
CA GLN A 16 -24.72 -5.76 -26.35
C GLN A 16 -23.50 -4.85 -26.16
N ASP A 17 -23.37 -4.28 -24.98
CA ASP A 17 -22.15 -3.59 -24.59
C ASP A 17 -21.04 -4.64 -24.45
N ILE A 18 -20.12 -4.63 -25.41
CA ILE A 18 -18.92 -5.44 -25.35
C ILE A 18 -17.89 -4.62 -24.58
N CYS A 19 -17.65 -4.99 -23.31
CA CYS A 19 -16.50 -4.45 -22.59
C CYS A 19 -15.23 -4.99 -23.24
N GLY A 20 -14.41 -4.11 -23.81
CA GLY A 20 -13.05 -4.45 -24.22
C GLY A 20 -12.21 -4.77 -22.99
N GLN A 21 -11.33 -5.75 -23.09
CA GLN A 21 -10.34 -6.01 -22.05
C GLN A 21 -9.30 -4.88 -22.11
N ASP A 22 -9.04 -4.21 -20.98
CA ASP A 22 -7.95 -3.24 -20.88
C ASP A 22 -6.63 -3.92 -21.30
N SER A 23 -6.08 -3.53 -22.45
CA SER A 23 -4.76 -3.97 -22.86
C SER A 23 -3.75 -3.02 -22.24
N LEU A 24 -3.27 -3.33 -21.05
CA LEU A 24 -2.21 -2.57 -20.37
C LEU A 24 -0.83 -2.69 -21.07
N ASN A 25 -0.79 -3.09 -22.35
CA ASN A 25 0.41 -3.55 -23.07
C ASN A 25 1.19 -4.63 -22.27
N MET A 26 0.45 -5.48 -21.56
CA MET A 26 0.99 -6.57 -20.74
C MET A 26 0.38 -7.92 -21.17
N ILE A 27 1.16 -8.99 -20.99
CA ILE A 27 0.70 -10.36 -21.19
C ILE A 27 0.45 -10.98 -19.82
N ARG A 28 -0.78 -11.46 -19.57
CA ARG A 28 -1.08 -12.24 -18.36
C ARG A 28 -0.41 -13.61 -18.46
N ILE A 29 0.57 -13.87 -17.59
CA ILE A 29 1.33 -15.13 -17.53
C ILE A 29 0.60 -16.18 -16.67
N ALA A 30 0.06 -15.77 -15.52
CA ALA A 30 -0.73 -16.61 -14.64
C ALA A 30 -1.84 -15.80 -13.95
N GLN A 31 -2.74 -16.50 -13.25
CA GLN A 31 -3.74 -15.90 -12.36
C GLN A 31 -3.82 -16.75 -11.09
N TRP A 32 -3.52 -16.14 -9.96
CA TRP A 32 -3.78 -16.71 -8.64
C TRP A 32 -5.02 -16.05 -8.05
N ASP A 33 -6.14 -16.78 -8.03
CA ASP A 33 -7.41 -16.31 -7.46
C ASP A 33 -8.27 -17.54 -7.08
N PRO A 34 -7.94 -18.23 -5.97
CA PRO A 34 -8.69 -19.41 -5.56
C PRO A 34 -10.14 -19.03 -5.20
N PRO A 35 -11.12 -19.92 -5.45
CA PRO A 35 -12.51 -19.64 -5.13
C PRO A 35 -12.74 -19.58 -3.62
N GLY A 36 -13.69 -18.74 -3.20
CA GLY A 36 -14.11 -18.65 -1.80
C GLY A 36 -13.24 -17.75 -0.92
N MET A 37 -12.38 -16.93 -1.52
CA MET A 37 -11.64 -15.91 -0.77
C MET A 37 -12.61 -14.90 -0.14
N PRO A 38 -12.38 -14.51 1.12
CA PRO A 38 -13.15 -13.49 1.83
C PRO A 38 -13.28 -12.18 1.05
N VAL A 39 -14.46 -11.55 1.15
CA VAL A 39 -14.80 -10.29 0.48
C VAL A 39 -15.37 -9.31 1.49
N HIS A 40 -14.90 -8.07 1.46
CA HIS A 40 -15.43 -6.96 2.27
C HIS A 40 -15.65 -5.75 1.37
N SER A 41 -16.85 -5.16 1.44
CA SER A 41 -17.21 -3.99 0.61
C SER A 41 -16.96 -4.19 -0.90
N GLY A 42 -17.14 -5.42 -1.40
CA GLY A 42 -16.92 -5.76 -2.82
C GLY A 42 -15.46 -5.93 -3.22
N VAL A 43 -14.51 -5.77 -2.29
CA VAL A 43 -13.08 -5.98 -2.49
C VAL A 43 -12.68 -7.35 -1.93
N THR A 44 -11.88 -8.10 -2.68
CA THR A 44 -11.27 -9.36 -2.22
C THR A 44 -9.84 -9.13 -1.75
N TYR A 45 -9.03 -8.44 -2.56
CA TYR A 45 -7.62 -8.24 -2.27
C TYR A 45 -7.32 -6.74 -2.14
N ASN A 46 -6.34 -6.43 -1.30
CA ASN A 46 -5.85 -5.09 -1.08
C ASN A 46 -4.32 -5.12 -0.94
N ASP A 47 -3.68 -4.14 -1.56
CA ASP A 47 -2.23 -3.98 -1.63
C ASP A 47 -1.44 -5.20 -2.15
N VAL A 48 -0.24 -4.95 -2.66
CA VAL A 48 0.69 -5.98 -3.10
C VAL A 48 2.13 -5.50 -2.92
N TRP A 49 2.97 -6.35 -2.34
CA TRP A 49 4.39 -6.07 -2.16
C TRP A 49 5.25 -7.24 -2.65
N GLY A 50 6.42 -6.93 -3.21
CA GLY A 50 7.37 -7.91 -3.69
C GLY A 50 8.49 -8.16 -2.69
N TYR A 51 8.89 -9.41 -2.52
CA TYR A 51 10.05 -9.82 -1.74
C TYR A 51 10.90 -10.82 -2.50
N THR A 52 12.20 -10.55 -2.61
CA THR A 52 13.18 -11.48 -3.18
C THR A 52 14.04 -12.03 -2.04
N ALA A 53 13.98 -13.33 -1.80
CA ALA A 53 14.79 -14.00 -0.79
C ALA A 53 16.27 -14.07 -1.21
N SER A 54 17.13 -14.41 -0.25
CA SER A 54 18.58 -14.50 -0.45
C SER A 54 19.02 -15.50 -1.52
N ASP A 55 18.20 -16.50 -1.84
CA ASP A 55 18.44 -17.49 -2.90
C ASP A 55 17.83 -17.11 -4.25
N SER A 56 17.32 -15.88 -4.38
CA SER A 56 16.61 -15.34 -5.55
C SER A 56 15.21 -15.89 -5.79
N SER A 57 14.62 -16.66 -4.86
CA SER A 57 13.19 -16.93 -4.90
C SER A 57 12.38 -15.64 -4.72
N GLU A 58 11.29 -15.52 -5.47
CA GLU A 58 10.44 -14.32 -5.49
C GLU A 58 9.07 -14.62 -4.89
N TYR A 59 8.59 -13.71 -4.05
CA TYR A 59 7.34 -13.82 -3.33
C TYR A 59 6.51 -12.56 -3.49
N ALA A 60 5.21 -12.73 -3.73
CA ALA A 60 4.23 -11.68 -3.61
C ALA A 60 3.57 -11.75 -2.23
N ILE A 61 3.60 -10.64 -1.50
CA ILE A 61 2.80 -10.41 -0.31
C ILE A 61 1.50 -9.76 -0.78
N LEU A 62 0.38 -10.38 -0.45
CA LEU A 62 -0.94 -9.94 -0.90
C LEU A 62 -1.86 -9.79 0.30
N GLY A 63 -2.51 -8.65 0.41
CA GLY A 63 -3.59 -8.48 1.38
C GLY A 63 -4.86 -9.10 0.85
N ASN A 64 -5.52 -9.89 1.68
CA ASN A 64 -6.92 -10.22 1.56
C ASN A 64 -7.66 -9.48 2.68
N VAL A 65 -8.98 -9.31 2.55
CA VAL A 65 -9.69 -8.43 3.48
C VAL A 65 -9.53 -8.80 4.94
N ASP A 66 -9.35 -10.07 5.26
CA ASP A 66 -9.16 -10.57 6.63
C ASP A 66 -7.75 -11.13 6.92
N SER A 67 -6.87 -11.18 5.92
CA SER A 67 -5.63 -11.93 6.02
C SER A 67 -4.48 -11.35 5.21
N ILE A 68 -3.27 -11.69 5.63
CA ILE A 68 -2.00 -11.38 4.95
C ILE A 68 -1.52 -12.67 4.33
N LEU A 69 -1.24 -12.68 3.03
CA LEU A 69 -0.89 -13.88 2.27
C LEU A 69 0.52 -13.75 1.70
N VAL A 70 1.28 -14.85 1.68
CA VAL A 70 2.54 -14.93 0.94
C VAL A 70 2.39 -15.98 -0.16
N ILE A 71 2.61 -15.53 -1.38
CA ILE A 71 2.49 -16.31 -2.61
C ILE A 71 3.89 -16.47 -3.19
N ASP A 72 4.38 -17.69 -3.32
CA ASP A 72 5.58 -17.99 -4.10
C ASP A 72 5.27 -17.77 -5.59
N VAL A 73 6.05 -16.87 -6.21
CA VAL A 73 5.96 -16.50 -7.63
C VAL A 73 7.28 -16.76 -8.36
N SER A 74 8.20 -17.51 -7.76
CA SER A 74 9.50 -17.89 -8.35
C SER A 74 9.32 -18.63 -9.68
N ASP A 75 8.26 -19.43 -9.80
CA ASP A 75 7.71 -19.86 -11.09
C ASP A 75 6.49 -19.00 -11.44
N CYS A 76 6.71 -18.01 -12.31
CA CYS A 76 5.66 -17.06 -12.70
C CYS A 76 4.45 -17.72 -13.41
N TYR A 77 4.58 -18.97 -13.89
CA TYR A 77 3.47 -19.72 -14.49
C TYR A 77 2.62 -20.45 -13.46
N ASN A 78 3.12 -20.65 -12.24
CA ASN A 78 2.46 -21.43 -11.20
C ASN A 78 2.62 -20.75 -9.83
N PRO A 79 1.92 -19.62 -9.60
CA PRO A 79 1.90 -18.96 -8.29
C PRO A 79 1.24 -19.87 -7.23
N VAL A 80 1.88 -20.01 -6.07
CA VAL A 80 1.40 -20.89 -4.98
C VAL A 80 1.38 -20.15 -3.65
N ARG A 81 0.25 -20.16 -2.94
CA ARG A 81 0.19 -19.67 -1.56
C ARG A 81 1.00 -20.59 -0.64
N ILE A 82 2.01 -20.03 0.03
CA ILE A 82 2.87 -20.75 0.98
C ILE A 82 2.62 -20.36 2.44
N PHE A 83 1.94 -19.23 2.67
CA PHE A 83 1.60 -18.75 4.00
C PHE A 83 0.28 -17.97 3.98
N GLY A 84 -0.39 -17.89 5.14
CA GLY A 84 -1.30 -16.78 5.39
C GLY A 84 -1.60 -16.63 6.87
N PHE A 85 -1.94 -15.41 7.26
CA PHE A 85 -2.19 -15.01 8.63
C PHE A 85 -3.48 -14.19 8.71
N ASP A 86 -4.39 -14.59 9.59
CA ASP A 86 -5.65 -13.88 9.81
C ASP A 86 -5.39 -12.68 10.74
N GLY A 87 -5.58 -11.46 10.23
CA GLY A 87 -5.29 -10.22 10.97
C GLY A 87 -6.26 -9.95 12.13
N GLY A 88 -7.46 -10.54 12.08
CA GLY A 88 -8.49 -10.40 13.11
C GLY A 88 -9.53 -9.31 12.84
N ASN A 89 -9.28 -8.41 11.89
CA ASN A 89 -10.29 -7.52 11.32
C ASN A 89 -10.49 -7.77 9.82
N SER A 90 -11.65 -7.37 9.31
CA SER A 90 -11.95 -7.37 7.88
C SER A 90 -11.92 -5.92 7.37
N THR A 91 -11.00 -5.60 6.47
CA THR A 91 -10.73 -4.26 5.96
C THR A 91 -10.31 -4.31 4.49
N VAL A 92 -10.53 -3.21 3.76
CA VAL A 92 -10.06 -3.07 2.38
C VAL A 92 -8.71 -2.34 2.27
N TRP A 93 -8.11 -1.94 3.39
CA TRP A 93 -6.83 -1.22 3.42
C TRP A 93 -5.84 -1.95 4.33
N ARG A 94 -4.90 -2.65 3.70
CA ARG A 94 -3.67 -3.18 4.32
C ARG A 94 -2.49 -2.58 3.57
N ASP A 95 -1.35 -2.50 4.21
CA ASP A 95 -0.11 -2.07 3.55
C ASP A 95 1.10 -2.87 4.07
N PHE A 96 2.03 -3.16 3.17
CA PHE A 96 3.18 -4.02 3.42
C PHE A 96 4.49 -3.37 3.01
N LYS A 97 5.53 -3.54 3.83
CA LYS A 97 6.93 -3.25 3.44
C LYS A 97 7.87 -4.27 4.05
N THR A 98 9.03 -4.46 3.42
CA THR A 98 10.07 -5.36 3.91
C THR A 98 11.34 -4.62 4.30
N TYR A 99 12.01 -5.08 5.35
CA TYR A 99 13.35 -4.65 5.75
C TYR A 99 14.19 -5.86 6.14
N ASN A 100 15.34 -6.04 5.49
CA ASN A 100 16.06 -7.32 5.49
C ASN A 100 15.09 -8.46 5.13
N ASP A 101 15.10 -9.54 5.90
CA ASP A 101 14.20 -10.68 5.73
C ASP A 101 12.93 -10.56 6.60
N TYR A 102 12.49 -9.35 6.96
CA TYR A 102 11.28 -9.14 7.77
C TYR A 102 10.22 -8.37 7.00
N LEU A 103 8.99 -8.86 7.08
CA LEU A 103 7.78 -8.21 6.55
C LEU A 103 7.06 -7.47 7.67
N TYR A 104 6.75 -6.21 7.44
CA TYR A 104 5.95 -5.35 8.30
C TYR A 104 4.60 -5.15 7.63
N ALA A 105 3.52 -5.28 8.39
CA ALA A 105 2.17 -5.15 7.88
C ALA A 105 1.30 -4.32 8.83
N VAL A 106 0.49 -3.45 8.23
CA VAL A 106 -0.49 -2.61 8.93
C VAL A 106 -1.85 -2.69 8.24
N CYS A 107 -2.86 -2.07 8.86
CA CYS A 107 -4.13 -1.81 8.24
C CYS A 107 -4.79 -0.51 8.72
N ASP A 108 -5.74 -0.02 7.93
CA ASP A 108 -6.67 1.05 8.30
C ASP A 108 -8.09 0.50 8.47
N ASN A 109 -8.96 1.29 9.11
CA ASN A 109 -10.29 0.88 9.56
C ASN A 109 -10.29 -0.46 10.31
N CYS A 110 -9.21 -0.69 11.05
CA CYS A 110 -8.97 -1.86 11.87
C CYS A 110 -8.41 -1.44 13.23
N SER A 111 -8.03 -2.43 14.04
CA SER A 111 -7.35 -2.24 15.33
C SER A 111 -6.22 -3.25 15.53
N GLU A 112 -5.60 -3.73 14.45
CA GLU A 112 -4.59 -4.80 14.46
C GLU A 112 -3.19 -4.30 14.88
N GLY A 113 -2.91 -3.00 14.70
CA GLY A 113 -1.60 -2.41 15.00
C GLY A 113 -0.54 -2.76 13.96
N LEU A 114 0.67 -3.07 14.44
CA LEU A 114 1.79 -3.52 13.62
C LEU A 114 1.98 -5.03 13.76
N HIS A 115 2.00 -5.73 12.63
CA HIS A 115 2.42 -7.11 12.52
C HIS A 115 3.82 -7.21 11.92
N ILE A 116 4.64 -8.12 12.44
CA ILE A 116 5.97 -8.42 11.91
C ILE A 116 6.11 -9.91 11.68
N PHE A 117 6.62 -10.28 10.51
CA PHE A 117 6.87 -11.65 10.11
C PHE A 117 8.34 -11.83 9.72
N ASP A 118 8.94 -12.91 10.19
CA ASP A 118 10.26 -13.38 9.77
C ASP A 118 10.12 -14.24 8.51
N MET A 119 10.77 -13.79 7.43
CA MET A 119 10.81 -14.39 6.10
C MET A 119 12.15 -15.08 5.82
N SER A 120 13.13 -15.02 6.73
CA SER A 120 14.51 -15.51 6.53
C SER A 120 14.59 -17.02 6.34
N GLY A 121 13.55 -17.74 6.77
CA GLY A 121 13.42 -19.17 6.60
C GLY A 121 13.18 -19.61 5.15
N LEU A 122 12.66 -18.73 4.29
CA LEU A 122 12.24 -19.07 2.94
C LEU A 122 13.43 -19.45 2.03
N PRO A 123 13.23 -20.41 1.10
CA PRO A 123 12.06 -21.28 0.91
C PRO A 123 12.04 -22.50 1.84
N SER A 124 13.10 -22.73 2.61
CA SER A 124 13.31 -24.00 3.32
C SER A 124 12.45 -24.18 4.56
N ASN A 125 12.04 -23.07 5.18
CA ASN A 125 11.22 -23.00 6.38
C ASN A 125 10.06 -22.02 6.17
N PRO A 126 8.91 -22.23 6.82
CA PRO A 126 7.76 -21.35 6.68
C PRO A 126 8.03 -19.96 7.26
N VAL A 127 7.31 -18.97 6.73
CA VAL A 127 7.19 -17.64 7.32
C VAL A 127 6.68 -17.75 8.75
N THR A 128 7.26 -16.96 9.66
CA THR A 128 6.90 -16.97 11.09
C THR A 128 6.39 -15.60 11.51
N HIS A 129 5.20 -15.53 12.12
CA HIS A 129 4.72 -14.29 12.75
C HIS A 129 5.44 -14.10 14.09
N VAL A 130 6.24 -13.03 14.22
CA VAL A 130 7.13 -12.82 15.37
C VAL A 130 6.63 -11.74 16.34
N LEU A 131 5.86 -10.76 15.86
CA LEU A 131 5.32 -9.69 16.70
C LEU A 131 3.96 -9.22 16.21
N SER A 132 3.04 -8.99 17.15
CA SER A 132 1.85 -8.15 16.96
C SER A 132 1.78 -7.16 18.11
N THR A 133 1.68 -5.86 17.81
CA THR A 133 1.68 -4.82 18.83
C THR A 133 0.82 -3.62 18.43
N THR A 134 0.09 -3.09 19.41
CA THR A 134 -0.68 -1.83 19.28
C THR A 134 -0.04 -0.68 20.06
N ALA A 135 1.20 -0.86 20.54
CA ALA A 135 1.88 0.11 21.40
C ALA A 135 2.21 1.43 20.69
N PHE A 136 2.40 1.41 19.37
CA PHE A 136 2.74 2.59 18.56
C PHE A 136 1.50 3.26 17.97
N PHE A 137 0.57 2.44 17.47
CA PHE A 137 -0.71 2.81 16.90
C PHE A 137 -1.59 1.55 16.87
N THR A 138 -2.91 1.73 16.77
CA THR A 138 -3.84 0.61 16.53
C THR A 138 -4.14 0.44 15.05
N LYS A 139 -3.91 1.46 14.25
CA LYS A 139 -4.09 1.46 12.80
C LYS A 139 -3.18 2.48 12.12
N ALA A 140 -2.82 2.21 10.87
CA ALA A 140 -2.09 3.11 9.98
C ALA A 140 -2.51 2.84 8.54
N HIS A 141 -2.61 3.88 7.72
CA HIS A 141 -3.06 3.78 6.34
C HIS A 141 -1.98 3.25 5.41
N ASN A 142 -0.75 3.72 5.59
CA ASN A 142 0.41 3.28 4.82
C ASN A 142 1.66 3.23 5.69
N ILE A 143 2.63 2.41 5.31
CA ILE A 143 3.98 2.43 5.86
C ILE A 143 5.03 2.56 4.76
N PHE A 144 6.10 3.28 5.05
CA PHE A 144 7.30 3.34 4.24
C PHE A 144 8.50 2.95 5.08
N ILE A 145 9.51 2.31 4.47
CA ILE A 145 10.76 1.97 5.15
C ILE A 145 11.94 2.60 4.41
N ASP A 146 12.67 3.49 5.09
CA ASP A 146 14.01 3.89 4.65
C ASP A 146 15.02 2.84 5.13
N THR A 147 15.42 1.99 4.20
CA THR A 147 16.35 0.88 4.47
C THR A 147 17.75 1.36 4.83
N THR A 148 18.12 2.61 4.49
CA THR A 148 19.46 3.14 4.78
C THR A 148 19.61 3.58 6.24
N SER A 149 18.55 4.15 6.82
CA SER A 149 18.49 4.59 8.21
C SER A 149 17.81 3.59 9.15
N ALA A 150 17.29 2.47 8.61
CA ALA A 150 16.53 1.48 9.36
C ALA A 150 15.33 2.10 10.08
N ARG A 151 14.58 2.95 9.37
CA ARG A 151 13.40 3.65 9.91
C ARG A 151 12.14 3.22 9.18
N LEU A 152 11.10 2.91 9.96
CA LEU A 152 9.73 2.75 9.46
C LEU A 152 8.93 4.03 9.75
N TYR A 153 8.22 4.50 8.73
CA TYR A 153 7.34 5.66 8.79
C TYR A 153 5.91 5.18 8.58
N ALA A 154 5.04 5.34 9.58
CA ALA A 154 3.62 5.00 9.48
C ALA A 154 2.77 6.27 9.38
N VAL A 155 1.96 6.36 8.33
CA VAL A 155 1.13 7.52 8.02
C VAL A 155 -0.35 7.17 8.07
N GLY A 156 -1.22 8.18 8.19
CA GLY A 156 -2.64 7.99 8.44
C GLY A 156 -2.93 7.21 9.73
N SER A 157 -2.01 7.28 10.69
CA SER A 157 -2.10 6.55 11.96
C SER A 157 -3.00 7.28 12.96
N ASN A 158 -3.56 6.56 13.93
CA ASN A 158 -4.42 7.16 14.95
C ASN A 158 -3.65 7.89 16.06
N THR A 159 -2.33 7.72 16.17
CA THR A 159 -1.48 8.38 17.17
C THR A 159 -0.75 9.61 16.62
N ALA A 160 -0.54 9.66 15.29
CA ALA A 160 -0.04 10.81 14.56
C ALA A 160 -0.95 11.10 13.35
N LEU A 161 -2.15 11.64 13.60
CA LEU A 161 -3.19 11.87 12.57
C LEU A 161 -2.78 12.89 11.50
N GLU A 162 -1.97 13.87 11.89
CA GLU A 162 -1.53 15.01 11.07
C GLU A 162 -0.01 14.96 10.84
N GLY A 163 0.51 13.75 10.71
CA GLY A 163 1.92 13.51 10.48
C GLY A 163 2.21 12.02 10.39
N MET A 164 3.21 11.55 11.12
CA MET A 164 3.68 10.18 11.02
C MET A 164 4.28 9.66 12.32
N VAL A 165 4.13 8.36 12.53
CA VAL A 165 4.86 7.62 13.57
C VAL A 165 6.17 7.16 12.96
N VAL A 166 7.29 7.43 13.63
CA VAL A 166 8.62 6.98 13.19
C VAL A 166 9.15 5.94 14.16
N LEU A 167 9.49 4.76 13.65
CA LEU A 167 10.06 3.66 14.40
C LEU A 167 11.49 3.38 13.94
N ASP A 168 12.39 3.10 14.89
CA ASP A 168 13.66 2.44 14.63
C ASP A 168 13.40 0.93 14.50
N ILE A 169 13.83 0.36 13.38
CA ILE A 169 13.72 -1.06 13.04
C ILE A 169 15.08 -1.72 12.82
N SER A 170 16.17 -1.13 13.33
CA SER A 170 17.53 -1.70 13.29
C SER A 170 17.61 -3.07 13.98
N THR A 171 16.71 -3.35 14.91
CA THR A 171 16.38 -4.70 15.40
C THR A 171 15.01 -5.10 14.84
N PRO A 172 14.95 -5.84 13.71
CA PRO A 172 13.73 -5.93 12.91
C PRO A 172 12.49 -6.52 13.60
N ASP A 173 12.68 -7.43 14.56
CA ASP A 173 11.60 -8.06 15.31
C ASP A 173 11.24 -7.33 16.62
N ASN A 174 11.95 -6.26 16.94
CA ASN A 174 11.76 -5.47 18.16
C ASN A 174 11.91 -3.96 17.88
N PRO A 175 10.95 -3.38 17.12
CA PRO A 175 10.97 -1.95 16.81
C PRO A 175 10.84 -1.08 18.06
N THR A 176 11.39 0.12 18.00
CA THR A 176 11.24 1.12 19.06
C THR A 176 10.73 2.44 18.50
N LEU A 177 9.83 3.10 19.23
CA LEU A 177 9.33 4.42 18.86
C LEU A 177 10.47 5.45 18.92
N LEU A 178 10.71 6.15 17.81
CA LEU A 178 11.54 7.34 17.78
C LEU A 178 10.70 8.58 18.08
N ASP A 179 9.60 8.76 17.35
CA ASP A 179 8.73 9.93 17.53
C ASP A 179 7.32 9.73 16.97
N ASN A 180 6.37 10.52 17.47
CA ASN A 180 5.06 10.78 16.87
C ASN A 180 5.05 12.22 16.36
N ILE A 181 5.30 12.38 15.07
CA ILE A 181 5.46 13.69 14.44
C ILE A 181 4.08 14.28 14.11
N HIS A 182 3.90 15.55 14.43
CA HIS A 182 2.71 16.34 14.14
C HIS A 182 3.10 17.53 13.24
N LEU A 183 2.99 17.36 11.92
CA LEU A 183 3.52 18.31 10.93
C LEU A 183 2.72 19.61 10.84
N ASP A 184 1.46 19.59 11.26
CA ASP A 184 0.66 20.81 11.49
C ASP A 184 1.33 21.74 12.50
N GLN A 185 1.89 21.18 13.57
CA GLN A 185 2.60 21.92 14.61
C GLN A 185 3.95 22.46 14.09
N GLU A 186 4.69 21.63 13.34
CA GLU A 186 5.94 22.04 12.69
C GLU A 186 5.71 23.18 11.68
N ALA A 187 4.58 23.15 10.96
CA ALA A 187 4.16 24.21 10.04
C ALA A 187 3.65 25.47 10.76
N GLY A 188 3.30 25.37 12.04
CA GLY A 188 2.62 26.45 12.79
C GLY A 188 1.17 26.69 12.33
N GLU A 189 0.53 25.67 11.75
CA GLU A 189 -0.82 25.71 11.23
C GLU A 189 -1.81 25.03 12.20
N PRO A 190 -3.11 25.40 12.21
CA PRO A 190 -4.09 24.70 13.02
C PRO A 190 -4.30 23.27 12.53
N SER A 191 -4.52 22.35 13.47
CA SER A 191 -4.85 20.93 13.24
C SER A 191 -6.19 20.78 12.51
N GLU A 192 -6.18 20.90 11.18
CA GLU A 192 -7.37 20.65 10.35
C GLU A 192 -7.06 20.03 8.98
N ASN A 193 -5.80 19.86 8.54
CA ASN A 193 -5.54 19.35 7.18
C ASN A 193 -4.12 18.80 6.88
N TYR A 194 -3.38 18.26 7.85
CA TYR A 194 -2.05 17.64 7.59
C TYR A 194 -2.06 16.11 7.52
N TYR A 195 -3.22 15.47 7.30
CA TYR A 195 -3.30 14.02 7.07
C TYR A 195 -2.38 13.59 5.93
N ILE A 196 -1.59 12.53 6.13
CA ILE A 196 -0.77 11.91 5.07
C ILE A 196 -1.40 10.59 4.66
N HIS A 197 -1.73 10.47 3.37
CA HIS A 197 -2.27 9.26 2.78
C HIS A 197 -1.17 8.24 2.43
N ASP A 198 -0.07 8.74 1.87
CA ASP A 198 1.07 7.95 1.40
C ASP A 198 2.35 8.78 1.50
N VAL A 199 3.49 8.12 1.70
CA VAL A 199 4.79 8.79 1.86
C VAL A 199 5.91 8.01 1.18
N TYR A 200 6.77 8.75 0.49
CA TYR A 200 8.08 8.25 0.05
C TYR A 200 9.16 8.93 0.88
N VAL A 201 10.09 8.15 1.47
CA VAL A 201 11.20 8.71 2.24
C VAL A 201 12.53 8.31 1.61
N LYS A 202 13.47 9.25 1.52
CA LYS A 202 14.82 8.98 1.05
C LYS A 202 15.83 9.82 1.80
N ASN A 203 16.76 9.16 2.50
CA ASN A 203 17.81 9.80 3.28
C ASN A 203 17.22 10.85 4.25
N ASP A 204 16.21 10.43 5.02
CA ASP A 204 15.52 11.29 5.99
C ASP A 204 14.80 12.53 5.38
N THR A 205 14.59 12.59 4.06
CA THR A 205 13.67 13.55 3.44
C THR A 205 12.35 12.84 3.12
N ALA A 206 11.25 13.32 3.69
CA ALA A 206 9.91 12.79 3.46
C ALA A 206 9.18 13.58 2.37
N TYR A 207 8.66 12.85 1.40
CA TYR A 207 7.85 13.35 0.29
C TYR A 207 6.43 12.84 0.53
N ALA A 208 5.61 13.71 1.10
CA ALA A 208 4.35 13.33 1.74
C ALA A 208 3.14 13.74 0.89
N SER A 209 2.23 12.80 0.72
CA SER A 209 0.98 12.99 0.01
C SER A 209 -0.10 13.41 1.00
N HIS A 210 -0.28 14.71 1.23
CA HIS A 210 -1.18 15.25 2.25
C HIS A 210 -2.66 15.32 1.82
N GLY A 211 -3.13 14.39 0.99
CA GLY A 211 -4.52 14.35 0.55
C GLY A 211 -4.98 15.68 -0.08
N TYR A 212 -5.94 16.35 0.55
CA TYR A 212 -6.48 17.63 0.07
C TYR A 212 -5.53 18.83 0.22
N LEU A 213 -4.47 18.73 1.01
CA LEU A 213 -3.50 19.82 1.16
C LEU A 213 -2.50 19.84 0.00
N GLY A 214 -2.18 18.67 -0.57
CA GLY A 214 -1.29 18.51 -1.70
C GLY A 214 0.00 17.76 -1.37
N TYR A 215 1.05 18.03 -2.13
CA TYR A 215 2.33 17.34 -2.05
C TYR A 215 3.35 18.20 -1.29
N TYR A 216 3.90 17.69 -0.19
CA TYR A 216 4.84 18.44 0.67
C TYR A 216 6.15 17.67 0.81
N VAL A 217 7.24 18.41 1.01
CA VAL A 217 8.58 17.86 1.20
C VAL A 217 9.15 18.37 2.52
N TRP A 218 9.50 17.44 3.40
CA TRP A 218 9.99 17.71 4.74
C TRP A 218 11.41 17.19 4.92
N ASP A 219 12.31 18.03 5.45
CA ASP A 219 13.58 17.57 5.99
C ASP A 219 13.35 17.01 7.38
N MET A 220 13.62 15.71 7.53
CA MET A 220 13.50 14.97 8.77
C MET A 220 14.85 14.40 9.24
N THR A 221 15.96 15.01 8.80
CA THR A 221 17.31 14.63 9.24
C THR A 221 17.43 14.70 10.77
N ASN A 222 16.82 15.72 11.38
CA ASN A 222 16.69 15.87 12.82
C ASN A 222 15.21 15.92 13.21
N LEU A 223 14.72 14.89 13.89
CA LEU A 223 13.31 14.82 14.32
C LEU A 223 12.95 15.89 15.37
N ASP A 224 13.93 16.44 16.09
CA ASP A 224 13.72 17.56 17.02
C ASP A 224 13.63 18.93 16.31
N SER A 225 13.83 18.99 14.99
CA SER A 225 13.88 20.23 14.21
C SER A 225 13.57 19.94 12.73
N ILE A 226 12.31 19.63 12.45
CA ILE A 226 11.82 19.32 11.11
C ILE A 226 11.62 20.63 10.32
N GLU A 227 11.97 20.62 9.03
CA GLU A 227 11.84 21.79 8.17
C GLU A 227 11.01 21.50 6.91
N LEU A 228 10.08 22.39 6.55
CA LEU A 228 9.41 22.35 5.26
C LEU A 228 10.36 22.82 4.16
N LEU A 229 10.71 21.92 3.23
CA LEU A 229 11.56 22.22 2.08
C LEU A 229 10.78 22.81 0.91
N GLY A 230 9.50 22.46 0.79
CA GLY A 230 8.59 23.03 -0.21
C GLY A 230 7.31 22.23 -0.35
N ASP A 231 6.34 22.82 -1.04
CA ASP A 231 5.02 22.26 -1.24
C ASP A 231 4.49 22.52 -2.66
N TYR A 232 3.48 21.74 -3.02
CA TYR A 232 2.66 21.94 -4.20
C TYR A 232 1.21 21.63 -3.87
N ASN A 233 0.36 22.66 -3.95
CA ASN A 233 -1.08 22.51 -3.81
C ASN A 233 -1.68 21.78 -5.03
N SER A 234 -1.98 20.50 -4.83
CA SER A 234 -2.63 19.63 -5.82
C SER A 234 -4.09 20.05 -6.02
N PRO A 235 -4.59 20.15 -7.27
CA PRO A 235 -6.00 20.49 -7.53
C PRO A 235 -6.99 19.40 -7.08
N GLY A 236 -6.53 18.17 -6.87
CA GLY A 236 -7.30 17.05 -6.35
C GLY A 236 -6.69 16.43 -5.08
N TYR A 237 -7.28 15.33 -4.62
CA TYR A 237 -6.77 14.58 -3.47
C TYR A 237 -5.46 13.88 -3.83
N ASN A 238 -4.32 14.39 -3.34
CA ASN A 238 -3.03 13.76 -3.55
C ASN A 238 -2.96 12.43 -2.78
N HIS A 239 -3.10 11.34 -3.52
CA HIS A 239 -3.25 9.98 -3.01
C HIS A 239 -1.91 9.29 -2.79
N SER A 240 -0.99 9.42 -3.74
CA SER A 240 0.34 8.83 -3.67
C SER A 240 1.40 9.67 -4.34
N SER A 241 2.65 9.45 -3.97
CA SER A 241 3.79 10.11 -4.62
C SER A 241 5.02 9.22 -4.63
N TRP A 242 5.85 9.39 -5.66
CA TRP A 242 7.09 8.64 -5.83
C TRP A 242 8.14 9.47 -6.54
N ASN A 243 9.39 9.37 -6.08
CA ASN A 243 10.49 10.10 -6.70
C ASN A 243 11.19 9.28 -7.76
N HIS A 244 11.56 9.93 -8.86
CA HIS A 244 12.47 9.36 -9.83
C HIS A 244 13.85 9.16 -9.21
N ASP A 245 14.55 8.07 -9.55
CA ASP A 245 15.87 7.73 -8.98
C ASP A 245 16.92 8.82 -9.14
N SER A 246 16.82 9.61 -10.23
CA SER A 246 17.71 10.76 -10.46
C SER A 246 17.57 11.88 -9.41
N GLY A 247 16.51 11.86 -8.61
CA GLY A 247 16.17 12.90 -7.63
C GLY A 247 15.70 14.22 -8.25
N THR A 248 15.46 14.26 -9.57
CA THR A 248 15.10 15.49 -10.29
C THR A 248 13.59 15.68 -10.44
N PHE A 249 12.85 14.58 -10.45
CA PHE A 249 11.42 14.57 -10.67
C PHE A 249 10.73 13.80 -9.55
N ALA A 250 9.58 14.31 -9.14
CA ALA A 250 8.61 13.58 -8.36
C ALA A 250 7.35 13.40 -9.21
N TYR A 251 6.71 12.26 -9.06
CA TYR A 251 5.39 11.97 -9.61
C TYR A 251 4.42 11.92 -8.45
N TYR A 252 3.27 12.55 -8.62
CA TYR A 252 2.17 12.43 -7.68
C TYR A 252 0.92 11.97 -8.44
N ALA A 253 0.06 11.24 -7.76
CA ALA A 253 -1.21 10.79 -8.29
C ALA A 253 -2.36 11.40 -7.48
N GLU A 254 -3.43 11.73 -8.18
CA GLU A 254 -4.70 12.16 -7.60
C GLU A 254 -5.68 10.99 -7.59
N GLU A 255 -6.48 10.89 -6.53
CA GLU A 255 -7.54 9.90 -6.46
C GLU A 255 -8.71 10.27 -7.40
N ILE A 256 -9.06 9.37 -8.32
CA ILE A 256 -10.13 9.56 -9.29
C ILE A 256 -10.95 8.25 -9.44
N PRO A 257 -12.28 8.25 -9.19
CA PRO A 257 -13.04 9.33 -8.55
C PRO A 257 -12.55 9.56 -7.12
N LEU A 258 -12.88 10.72 -6.53
CA LEU A 258 -12.62 10.96 -5.11
C LEU A 258 -13.22 9.83 -4.27
N GLY A 259 -12.43 9.22 -3.39
CA GLY A 259 -12.80 8.09 -2.52
C GLY A 259 -13.82 8.43 -1.44
#